data_AF-A0A7Y2HUA1-F1
#
_entry.id   AF-A0A7Y2HUA1-F1
#
_cell.length_a   1.000
_cell.length_b   1.000
_cell.length_c   1.000
_cell.angle_alpha   90.00
_cell.angle_beta   90.00
_cell.angle_gamma   90.00
#
_symmetry.space_group_name_H-M   'P 1'
#
loop_
_entity.id
_entity.type
_entity.pdbx_description
1 polymer ?
#
loop_
_entity_poly.entity_id
_entity_poly.type
_entity_poly.pdbx_seq_one_letter_code
_entity_poly.pdbx_strand_id
1 'polypeptide(L)'
;FDATFTYIASLAYLAVFGSIVAFGAYLTLLGRIGAHKAGYATVMFPVVALLLSILFEGLSLDINIVLGTALVLLGNVLVLKDKT
;
A
#
# COMPACT_ATOMS: atom_id res chain seq x y z
N PHE A 1 0.56 -27.39 -9.02
CA PHE A 1 1.11 -26.35 -9.91
C PHE A 1 0.52 -26.56 -11.27
N ASP A 2 -0.50 -25.78 -11.64
CA ASP A 2 -0.94 -25.73 -13.03
C ASP A 2 0.06 -24.87 -13.78
N ALA A 3 0.89 -25.50 -14.62
CA ALA A 3 1.85 -24.81 -15.49
C ALA A 3 1.16 -24.12 -16.68
N THR A 4 0.01 -23.49 -16.42
CA THR A 4 -0.71 -22.69 -17.41
C THR A 4 0.05 -21.39 -17.63
N PHE A 5 0.20 -21.00 -18.90
CA PHE A 5 0.90 -19.78 -19.31
C PHE A 5 0.39 -18.53 -18.56
N THR A 6 -0.93 -18.43 -18.35
CA THR A 6 -1.57 -17.34 -17.59
C THR A 6 -1.07 -17.25 -16.15
N TYR A 7 -0.89 -18.38 -15.47
CA TYR A 7 -0.43 -18.40 -14.07
C TYR A 7 1.02 -17.90 -13.98
N ILE A 8 1.89 -18.41 -14.86
CA ILE A 8 3.31 -18.02 -14.90
C ILE A 8 3.44 -16.54 -15.28
N ALA A 9 2.66 -16.06 -16.24
CA ALA A 9 2.66 -14.66 -16.65
C ALA A 9 2.19 -13.72 -15.52
N SER A 10 1.10 -14.04 -14.83
CA SER A 10 0.62 -13.27 -13.67
C SER A 10 1.60 -13.29 -12.51
N LEU A 11 2.22 -14.44 -12.24
CA LEU A 11 3.25 -14.57 -11.20
C LEU A 11 4.48 -13.71 -11.53
N ALA A 12 4.97 -13.76 -12.77
CA ALA A 12 6.08 -12.95 -13.22
C ALA A 12 5.77 -11.45 -13.14
N TYR A 13 4.56 -11.05 -13.54
CA TYR A 13 4.12 -9.65 -13.45
C TYR A 13 4.11 -9.15 -12.01
N LEU A 14 3.51 -9.89 -11.08
CA LEU A 14 3.47 -9.53 -9.66
C LEU A 14 4.87 -9.54 -9.02
N ALA A 15 5.72 -10.51 -9.37
CA ALA A 15 7.08 -10.58 -8.85
C ALA A 15 7.93 -9.38 -9.30
N VAL A 16 7.85 -8.98 -10.56
CA VAL A 16 8.66 -7.87 -11.08
C VAL A 16 8.10 -6.53 -10.62
N PHE A 17 6.84 -6.23 -10.93
CA PHE A 17 6.27 -4.91 -10.67
C PHE A 17 5.79 -4.74 -9.23
N GLY A 18 5.08 -5.74 -8.70
CA GLY A 18 4.53 -5.68 -7.34
C GLY A 18 5.60 -5.84 -6.24
N SER A 19 6.70 -6.53 -6.52
CA SER A 19 7.78 -6.77 -5.57
C SER A 19 9.07 -6.03 -5.94
N ILE A 20 9.81 -6.45 -6.97
CA ILE A 20 11.17 -5.93 -7.22
C ILE A 20 11.18 -4.40 -7.38
N VAL A 21 10.29 -3.85 -8.21
CA VAL A 21 10.22 -2.40 -8.45
C VAL A 21 9.75 -1.66 -7.20
N ALA A 22 8.69 -2.14 -6.54
CA ALA A 22 8.15 -1.52 -5.33
C ALA A 22 9.16 -1.51 -4.19
N PHE A 23 9.87 -2.62 -3.97
CA PHE A 23 10.90 -2.74 -2.94
C PHE A 23 12.14 -1.94 -3.28
N GLY A 24 12.56 -1.93 -4.55
CA GLY A 24 13.66 -1.08 -5.03
C GLY A 24 13.38 0.40 -4.83
N ALA A 25 12.15 0.86 -5.12
CA ALA A 25 11.72 2.21 -4.85
C ALA A 25 11.71 2.52 -3.34
N TYR A 26 11.21 1.59 -2.50
CA TYR A 26 11.25 1.73 -1.04
C TYR A 26 12.67 1.87 -0.51
N LEU A 27 13.61 1.01 -0.95
CA LEU A 27 15.02 1.08 -0.53
C LEU A 27 15.69 2.37 -1.02
N THR A 28 15.38 2.82 -2.24
CA THR A 28 15.86 4.11 -2.77
C THR A 28 15.34 5.28 -1.92
N LEU A 29 14.07 5.25 -1.54
CA LEU A 29 13.44 6.24 -0.67
C LEU A 29 14.08 6.22 0.73
N LEU A 30 14.27 5.03 1.29
CA LEU A 30 14.93 4.81 2.57
C LEU A 30 16.36 5.37 2.57
N GLY A 31 17.12 5.12 1.50
CA GLY A 31 18.49 5.65 1.34
C GLY A 31 18.55 7.17 1.18
N ARG A 32 17.52 7.79 0.57
CA ARG A 32 17.46 9.26 0.37
C ARG A 32 16.98 10.04 1.59
N ILE A 33 15.94 9.55 2.27
CA ILE A 33 15.23 10.32 3.29
C ILE A 33 15.50 9.80 4.72
N GLY A 34 16.22 8.68 4.85
CA GLY A 34 16.59 8.05 6.12
C GLY A 34 15.46 7.25 6.77
N ALA A 35 15.82 6.29 7.62
CA ALA A 35 14.88 5.35 8.26
C ALA A 35 13.76 6.01 9.06
N HIS A 36 14.02 7.22 9.59
CA HIS A 36 13.02 7.97 10.34
C HIS A 36 11.83 8.40 9.46
N LYS A 37 12.09 8.88 8.23
CA LYS A 37 11.01 9.26 7.28
C LYS A 37 10.48 8.09 6.45
N ALA A 38 11.22 6.99 6.30
CA ALA A 38 10.71 5.80 5.63
C ALA A 38 9.49 5.17 6.34
N GLY A 39 9.37 5.37 7.66
CA GLY A 39 8.19 4.96 8.43
C GLY A 39 6.88 5.64 7.98
N TYR A 40 6.94 6.79 7.28
CA TYR A 40 5.74 7.40 6.70
C TYR A 40 5.15 6.54 5.56
N ALA A 41 5.94 5.68 4.90
CA ALA A 41 5.47 4.85 3.80
C ALA A 41 4.41 3.83 4.24
N THR A 42 4.55 3.23 5.42
CA THR A 42 3.57 2.25 5.95
C THR A 42 2.22 2.89 6.21
N VAL A 43 2.19 4.19 6.51
CA VAL A 43 0.97 4.97 6.70
C VAL A 43 0.31 5.34 5.38
N MET A 44 1.11 5.53 4.32
CA MET A 44 0.61 5.82 2.99
C MET A 44 0.00 4.61 2.29
N PHE A 45 0.40 3.38 2.63
CA PHE A 45 -0.14 2.16 2.01
C PHE A 45 -1.68 2.06 2.07
N PRO A 46 -2.35 2.15 3.24
CA PRO A 46 -3.80 2.08 3.29
C PRO A 46 -4.46 3.27 2.60
N VAL A 47 -3.86 4.47 2.65
CA VAL A 47 -4.39 5.67 1.98
C VAL A 47 -4.39 5.49 0.45
N VAL A 48 -3.27 5.05 -0.10
CA VAL A 48 -3.13 4.79 -1.54
C VAL A 48 -4.03 3.62 -1.98
N ALA A 49 -4.12 2.56 -1.17
CA ALA A 49 -5.00 1.43 -1.45
C ALA A 49 -6.47 1.87 -1.54
N LEU A 50 -6.95 2.66 -0.57
CA LEU A 50 -8.33 3.18 -0.57
C LEU A 50 -8.60 4.09 -1.77
N LEU A 51 -7.66 4.98 -2.09
CA LEU A 51 -7.79 5.83 -3.28
C LEU A 51 -7.90 5.01 -4.57
N LEU A 52 -7.05 3.99 -4.72
CA LEU A 52 -7.11 3.09 -5.87
C LEU A 52 -8.42 2.29 -5.91
N SER A 53 -8.91 1.77 -4.79
CA SER A 53 -10.20 1.07 -4.74
C SER A 53 -11.37 1.98 -5.12
N ILE A 54 -11.40 3.24 -4.67
CA ILE A 54 -12.45 4.19 -5.08
C ILE A 54 -12.39 4.45 -6.58
N LEU A 55 -11.19 4.63 -7.15
CA LEU A 55 -10.99 4.98 -8.56
C LEU A 55 -11.22 3.80 -9.53
N PHE A 56 -10.78 2.59 -9.17
CA PHE A 56 -10.78 1.45 -10.08
C PHE A 56 -11.92 0.46 -9.82
N GLU A 57 -12.36 0.30 -8.58
CA GLU A 57 -13.43 -0.65 -8.22
C GLU A 57 -14.80 0.01 -8.10
N GLY A 58 -14.90 1.35 -8.19
CA GLY A 58 -16.17 2.07 -8.05
C GLY A 58 -16.78 1.88 -6.65
N LEU A 59 -15.92 1.83 -5.63
CA LEU A 59 -16.29 1.54 -4.26
C LEU A 59 -17.39 2.49 -3.78
N SER A 60 -18.59 1.96 -3.52
CA SER A 60 -19.67 2.71 -2.91
C SER A 60 -19.37 2.88 -1.42
N LEU A 61 -19.25 4.13 -0.96
CA LEU A 61 -18.94 4.46 0.43
C LEU A 61 -20.11 4.11 1.35
N ASP A 62 -20.19 2.84 1.72
CA ASP A 62 -21.14 2.35 2.72
C ASP A 62 -20.69 2.78 4.12
N ILE A 63 -21.63 2.86 5.07
CA ILE A 63 -21.38 3.37 6.42
C ILE A 63 -20.27 2.56 7.14
N ASN A 64 -20.18 1.27 6.85
CA ASN A 64 -19.15 0.37 7.36
C ASN A 64 -17.76 0.70 6.80
N ILE A 65 -17.67 1.02 5.50
CA ILE A 65 -16.42 1.41 4.85
C ILE A 65 -15.97 2.77 5.39
N VAL A 66 -16.89 3.71 5.59
CA VAL A 66 -16.59 5.01 6.17
C VAL A 66 -16.06 4.86 7.60
N LEU A 67 -16.71 4.07 8.46
CA LEU A 67 -16.26 3.82 9.82
C LEU A 67 -14.91 3.09 9.86
N GLY A 68 -14.73 2.05 9.04
CA GLY A 68 -13.46 1.33 8.94
C GLY A 68 -12.32 2.21 8.44
N THR A 69 -12.58 3.03 7.42
CA THR A 69 -11.62 3.99 6.87
C THR A 69 -11.25 5.06 7.90
N ALA A 70 -12.23 5.60 8.63
CA ALA A 70 -11.99 6.57 9.69
C ALA A 70 -11.14 5.98 10.82
N LEU A 71 -11.43 4.73 11.23
CA LEU A 71 -10.66 4.04 12.27
C LEU A 71 -9.22 3.76 11.83
N VAL A 72 -9.02 3.30 10.59
CA VAL A 72 -7.69 3.09 10.00
C VAL A 72 -6.93 4.40 9.90
N LEU A 73 -7.55 5.48 9.42
CA LEU A 73 -6.93 6.80 9.35
C LEU A 73 -6.54 7.33 10.73
N LEU A 74 -7.42 7.18 11.74
CA LEU A 74 -7.11 7.55 13.13
C LEU A 74 -5.93 6.76 13.70
N GLY A 75 -5.91 5.43 13.51
CA GLY A 75 -4.79 4.60 13.93
C GLY A 75 -3.47 5.01 13.26
N ASN A 76 -3.52 5.30 11.96
CA ASN A 76 -2.38 5.80 11.21
C ASN A 76 -1.87 7.16 11.71
N VAL A 77 -2.78 8.10 12.01
CA VAL A 77 -2.42 9.41 12.59
C VAL A 77 -1.84 9.28 14.01
N LEU A 78 -2.34 8.36 14.83
CA LEU A 78 -1.79 8.10 16.16
C LEU A 78 -0.36 7.56 16.09
N VAL A 79 -0.08 6.61 15.20
CA VAL A 79 1.27 6.08 14.96
C VAL A 79 2.23 7.18 14.48
N LEU A 80 1.75 8.10 13.66
CA LEU A 80 2.53 9.26 13.21
C LEU A 80 2.86 10.21 14.36
N LYS A 81 1.89 10.44 15.28
CA LYS A 81 2.06 11.34 16.42
C LYS A 81 2.99 10.79 17.50
N ASP A 82 2.92 9.48 17.77
CA ASP A 82 3.72 8.82 18.81
C ASP A 82 5.23 8.81 18.50
N LYS A 83 5.60 9.06 17.23
CA LYS A 83 7.00 9.08 16.77
C LYS A 83 7.61 10.47 16.64
N THR A 84 6.96 11.50 17.21
CA THR A 84 7.49 12.87 17.35
C THR A 84 8.07 13.07 18.74
#